data_AF-A0A6G0VTX1-F1
#
_entry.id   AF-A0A6G0VTX1-F1
#
_cell.length_a   1.000
_cell.length_b   1.000
_cell.length_c   1.000
_cell.angle_alpha   90.00
_cell.angle_beta   90.00
_cell.angle_gamma   90.00
#
_symmetry.space_group_name_H-M   'P 1'
#
loop_
_entity.id
_entity.type
_entity.pdbx_description
1 polymer ?
#
loop_
_entity_poly.entity_id
_entity_poly.type
_entity_poly.pdbx_seq_one_letter_code
_entity_poly.pdbx_strand_id
1 'polypeptide(L)'
;MLADCITLNIMGLRNNIVFHFTIKKHILFAKLMNAYCEVNGVPFNTVIFNFDGRVINEMDTPTSLDLVNGDTIEVFRRENGSGYF
;
A
#
# COMPACT_ATOMS: atom_id res chain seq x y z
N MET A 1 -5.77 -10.78 24.36
CA MET A 1 -5.40 -11.47 23.10
C MET A 1 -5.19 -10.36 22.08
N LEU A 2 -3.93 -10.08 21.69
CA LEU A 2 -3.64 -8.99 20.76
C LEU A 2 -4.39 -9.25 19.45
N ALA A 3 -4.98 -8.20 18.87
CA ALA A 3 -5.68 -8.32 17.61
C ALA A 3 -4.71 -8.81 16.52
N ASP A 4 -5.09 -9.89 15.83
CA ASP A 4 -4.36 -10.43 14.67
C ASP A 4 -4.48 -9.51 13.45
N CYS A 5 -5.41 -8.56 13.50
CA CYS A 5 -5.60 -7.53 12.49
C CYS A 5 -4.96 -6.21 12.92
N ILE A 6 -4.43 -5.48 11.93
CA ILE A 6 -4.08 -4.06 12.05
C ILE A 6 -4.87 -3.25 11.03
N THR A 7 -5.11 -1.98 11.34
CA THR A 7 -5.65 -1.02 10.38
C THR A 7 -4.50 -0.15 9.87
N LEU A 8 -4.39 -0.03 8.54
CA LEU A 8 -3.41 0.77 7.85
C LEU A 8 -4.09 1.97 7.18
N ASN A 9 -3.38 3.09 7.14
CA ASN A 9 -3.77 4.29 6.41
C ASN A 9 -3.15 4.25 5.03
N ILE A 10 -3.95 4.30 3.97
CA ILE A 10 -3.45 4.30 2.58
C ILE A 10 -3.61 5.70 2.04
N MET A 11 -2.50 6.41 1.94
CA MET A 11 -2.45 7.76 1.39
C MET A 11 -2.31 7.65 -0.13
N GLY A 12 -3.41 7.94 -0.82
CA GLY A 12 -3.47 7.80 -2.27
C GLY A 12 -2.79 8.94 -3.04
N LEU A 13 -2.89 8.89 -4.37
CA LEU A 13 -2.31 9.86 -5.31
C LEU A 13 -2.82 11.31 -5.15
N ARG A 14 -3.89 11.51 -4.38
CA ARG A 14 -4.50 12.82 -4.11
C ARG A 14 -4.39 13.09 -2.63
N ASN A 15 -3.69 14.16 -2.29
CA ASN A 15 -3.06 14.43 -1.00
C ASN A 15 -4.03 14.63 0.19
N ASN A 16 -5.33 14.39 0.02
CA ASN A 16 -6.38 14.67 1.00
C ASN A 16 -7.33 13.49 1.29
N ILE A 17 -7.20 12.35 0.62
CA ILE A 17 -8.06 11.17 0.87
C ILE A 17 -7.20 10.02 1.39
N VAL A 18 -7.46 9.62 2.64
CA VAL A 18 -6.85 8.47 3.28
C VAL A 18 -7.86 7.33 3.32
N PHE A 19 -7.50 6.17 2.77
CA PHE A 19 -8.31 4.96 2.89
C PHE A 19 -7.85 4.16 4.11
N HIS A 20 -8.77 3.72 4.96
CA HIS A 20 -8.43 2.80 6.03
C HIS A 20 -8.62 1.36 5.55
N PHE A 21 -7.58 0.53 5.70
CA PHE A 21 -7.63 -0.86 5.32
C PHE A 21 -7.25 -1.76 6.50
N THR A 22 -8.18 -2.61 6.94
CA THR A 22 -7.92 -3.60 8.00
C THR A 22 -7.47 -4.93 7.39
N ILE A 23 -6.31 -5.41 7.80
CA ILE A 23 -5.70 -6.66 7.29
C ILE A 23 -5.12 -7.48 8.45
N LYS A 24 -5.18 -8.81 8.33
CA LYS A 24 -4.47 -9.72 9.24
C LYS A 24 -2.97 -9.66 9.00
N LYS A 25 -2.17 -9.75 10.06
CA LYS A 25 -0.71 -9.53 10.00
C LYS A 25 0.05 -10.50 9.08
N HIS A 26 -0.50 -11.68 8.83
CA HIS A 26 0.10 -12.74 7.99
C HIS A 26 -0.46 -12.83 6.57
N ILE A 27 -1.35 -11.92 6.17
CA ILE A 27 -1.94 -11.90 4.82
C ILE A 27 -1.08 -11.03 3.89
N LEU A 28 -0.88 -11.52 2.67
CA LEU A 28 -0.11 -10.85 1.63
C LEU A 28 -0.73 -9.52 1.20
N PHE A 29 0.11 -8.54 0.86
CA PHE A 29 -0.35 -7.22 0.41
C PHE A 29 -1.01 -7.19 -0.96
N ALA A 30 -0.86 -8.25 -1.78
CA ALA A 30 -1.59 -8.40 -3.04
C ALA A 30 -3.10 -8.05 -2.91
N LYS A 31 -3.72 -8.46 -1.80
CA LYS A 31 -5.15 -8.18 -1.53
C LYS A 31 -5.42 -6.70 -1.33
N LEU A 32 -4.60 -6.01 -0.54
CA LEU A 32 -4.71 -4.57 -0.28
C LEU A 32 -4.48 -3.78 -1.56
N MET A 33 -3.41 -4.11 -2.30
CA MET A 33 -3.02 -3.40 -3.50
C MET A 33 -4.07 -3.51 -4.61
N ASN A 34 -4.60 -4.72 -4.84
CA ASN A 34 -5.67 -4.93 -5.81
C ASN A 34 -6.95 -4.16 -5.44
N ALA A 35 -7.35 -4.20 -4.17
CA ALA A 35 -8.52 -3.46 -3.70
C ALA A 35 -8.35 -1.94 -3.88
N TYR A 36 -7.15 -1.40 -3.56
CA TYR A 36 -6.87 0.00 -3.80
C TYR A 36 -6.93 0.37 -5.29
N CYS A 37 -6.34 -0.46 -6.16
CA CYS A 37 -6.32 -0.21 -7.61
C CYS A 37 -7.73 -0.24 -8.21
N GLU A 38 -8.57 -1.20 -7.80
CA GLU A 38 -9.96 -1.32 -8.23
C GLU A 38 -10.79 -0.10 -7.83
N VAL A 39 -10.71 0.32 -6.56
CA VAL A 39 -11.46 1.49 -6.03
C VAL A 39 -11.04 2.79 -6.72
N ASN A 40 -9.76 2.94 -7.04
CA ASN A 40 -9.24 4.16 -7.67
C ASN A 40 -9.23 4.11 -9.20
N GLY A 41 -9.61 2.98 -9.82
CA GLY A 41 -9.60 2.81 -11.27
C GLY A 41 -8.21 2.96 -11.90
N VAL A 42 -7.15 2.57 -11.19
CA VAL A 42 -5.76 2.67 -11.67
C VAL A 42 -5.18 1.29 -11.97
N PRO A 43 -4.44 1.10 -13.08
CA PRO A 43 -3.76 -0.17 -13.33
C PRO A 43 -2.65 -0.41 -12.29
N PHE A 44 -2.55 -1.64 -11.79
CA PHE A 44 -1.57 -2.04 -10.78
C PHE A 44 -0.13 -1.65 -11.14
N ASN A 45 0.26 -1.83 -12.40
CA ASN A 45 1.61 -1.52 -12.88
C ASN A 45 1.93 -0.01 -13.01
N THR A 46 0.94 0.87 -12.78
CA THR A 46 1.11 2.33 -12.84
C THR A 46 1.27 2.98 -11.47
N VAL A 47 1.26 2.19 -10.39
CA VAL A 47 1.42 2.68 -9.02
C VAL A 47 2.51 1.94 -8.28
N ILE A 48 3.06 2.58 -7.25
CA ILE A 48 4.05 2.04 -6.33
C ILE A 48 3.55 2.28 -4.92
N PHE A 49 3.50 1.21 -4.12
CA PHE A 49 3.20 1.30 -2.70
C PHE A 49 4.51 1.38 -1.93
N ASN A 50 4.58 2.31 -0.98
CA ASN A 50 5.79 2.61 -0.22
C ASN A 50 5.46 2.73 1.27
N PHE A 51 6.36 2.24 2.10
CA PHE A 51 6.36 2.47 3.54
C PHE A 51 7.77 2.84 3.96
N ASP A 52 7.94 3.99 4.60
CA ASP A 52 9.22 4.51 5.10
C ASP A 52 10.36 4.44 4.06
N GLY A 53 10.07 4.81 2.81
CA GLY A 53 11.04 4.79 1.71
C GLY A 53 11.26 3.41 1.07
N ARG A 54 10.71 2.33 1.63
CA ARG A 54 10.79 0.98 1.07
C ARG A 54 9.58 0.66 0.20
N VAL A 55 9.82 0.18 -1.02
CA VAL A 55 8.78 -0.36 -1.89
C VAL A 55 8.21 -1.64 -1.30
N ILE A 56 6.88 -1.71 -1.24
CA ILE A 56 6.13 -2.89 -0.80
C ILE A 56 5.82 -3.76 -2.02
N ASN A 57 6.11 -5.05 -1.92
CA ASN A 57 5.81 -6.05 -2.93
C ASN A 57 4.51 -6.80 -2.58
N GLU A 58 3.91 -7.43 -3.58
CA GLU A 58 2.65 -8.18 -3.40
C GLU A 58 2.76 -9.36 -2.43
N MET A 59 3.96 -9.93 -2.29
CA MET A 59 4.27 -11.06 -1.40
C MET A 59 4.70 -10.63 0.01
N ASP A 60 4.87 -9.33 0.24
CA ASP A 60 5.13 -8.83 1.59
C ASP A 60 3.86 -8.97 2.46
N THR A 61 4.05 -9.02 3.77
CA THR A 61 3.00 -9.04 4.80
C THR A 61 3.23 -7.91 5.79
N PRO A 62 2.21 -7.50 6.57
CA PRO A 62 2.43 -6.57 7.67
C PRO A 62 3.51 -7.02 8.64
N THR A 63 3.55 -8.31 9.01
CA THR A 63 4.60 -8.83 9.90
C THR A 63 5.99 -8.71 9.29
N SER A 64 6.17 -9.03 8.01
CA SER A 64 7.50 -8.98 7.37
C SER A 64 8.06 -7.56 7.19
N LEU A 65 7.20 -6.54 7.32
CA LEU A 65 7.57 -5.13 7.23
C LEU A 65 7.47 -4.43 8.60
N ASP A 66 7.25 -5.18 9.68
CA ASP A 66 7.08 -4.68 11.04
C ASP A 66 5.99 -3.59 11.19
N LEU A 67 4.95 -3.65 10.36
CA LEU A 67 3.84 -2.67 10.42
C LEU A 67 2.99 -2.85 11.68
N VAL A 68 2.58 -1.72 12.23
CA VAL A 68 1.68 -1.61 13.37
C VAL A 68 0.39 -0.88 13.00
N ASN A 69 -0.58 -0.92 13.91
CA ASN A 69 -1.87 -0.30 13.70
C ASN A 69 -1.75 1.23 13.62
N GLY A 70 -2.24 1.80 12.52
CA GLY A 70 -2.19 3.24 12.24
C GLY A 70 -1.05 3.66 11.34
N ASP A 71 -0.17 2.74 10.94
CA ASP A 71 0.90 3.04 9.98
C ASP A 71 0.34 3.46 8.62
N THR A 72 1.11 4.29 7.92
CA THR A 72 0.70 4.88 6.64
C THR A 72 1.49 4.29 5.49
N ILE A 73 0.80 3.73 4.51
CA ILE A 73 1.37 3.34 3.21
C ILE A 73 1.06 4.47 2.23
N GLU A 74 2.11 5.00 1.62
CA GLU A 74 2.02 6.01 0.57
C GLU A 74 1.92 5.33 -0.80
N VAL A 75 1.05 5.85 -1.67
CA VAL A 75 0.91 5.37 -3.04
C VAL A 75 1.36 6.46 -4.01
N PHE A 76 2.38 6.15 -4.80
CA PHE A 76 2.93 7.02 -5.84
C PHE A 76 2.52 6.53 -7.22
N ARG A 77 2.41 7.46 -8.17
CA ARG A 77 2.34 7.09 -9.59
C ARG A 77 3.74 6.61 -9.98
N ARG A 78 3.82 5.45 -10.63
CA ARG A 78 5.06 5.03 -11.27
C ARG A 78 5.35 6.05 -12.36
N GLU A 79 6.42 6.82 -12.21
CA GLU A 79 6.87 7.68 -13.29
C GLU A 79 7.33 6.78 -14.43
N ASN A 80 6.62 6.85 -15.56
CA ASN A 80 7.13 6.33 -16.80
C ASN A 80 8.30 7.25 -17.16
N GLY A 81 9.53 6.82 -16.89
CA GLY A 81 10.70 7.57 -17.31
C GLY A 81 10.70 7.71 -18.82
N SER A 82 10.13 8.80 -19.35
CA SER A 82 10.54 9.35 -20.64
C SER A 82 11.73 10.26 -20.39
N GLY A 83 12.79 9.69 -19.83
CA GLY A 83 14.13 10.28 -19.87
C GLY A 83 14.72 9.96 -21.24
N TYR A 84 14.37 10.75 -22.24
CA TYR A 84 15.30 10.95 -23.35
C TYR A 84 16.39 11.91 -22.85
N PHE A 85 17.63 11.54 -23.17
CA PHE A 85 18.91 12.17 -22.84
C PHE A 85 18.92 13.71 -22.89
#